data_AF-A0A356J2M1-F1
#
_entry.id   AF-A0A356J2M1-F1
#
_cell.length_a   1.000
_cell.length_b   1.000
_cell.length_c   1.000
_cell.angle_alpha   90.00
_cell.angle_beta   90.00
_cell.angle_gamma   90.00
#
_symmetry.space_group_name_H-M   'P 1'
#
loop_
_entity.id
_entity.type
_entity.pdbx_description
1 polymer ?
#
loop_
_entity_poly.entity_id
_entity_poly.type
_entity_poly.pdbx_seq_one_letter_code
_entity_poly.pdbx_strand_id
1 'polypeptide(L)'
;MPSVVKAIRELKDLGLVTQEPYEAILPTRKGTQVAKLILGRHLLLRDFLLKLGVTEEIADRDACRMEHVLSAETMEQIRLFTEGSSKQ
;
A
#
# COMPACT_ATOMS: atom_id res chain seq x y z
N MET A 1 6.86 1.18 25.85
CA MET A 1 7.79 1.25 24.71
C MET A 1 7.16 2.17 23.66
N PRO A 2 7.89 3.12 23.06
CA PRO A 2 7.32 4.03 22.05
C PRO A 2 6.73 3.23 20.88
N SER A 3 5.60 3.68 20.32
CA SER A 3 4.83 2.96 19.28
C SER A 3 5.65 2.67 18.03
N VAL A 4 6.48 3.64 17.60
CA VAL A 4 7.37 3.49 16.44
C VAL A 4 8.43 2.42 16.67
N VAL A 5 9.09 2.41 17.85
CA VAL A 5 10.12 1.42 18.18
C VAL A 5 9.52 0.00 18.19
N LYS A 6 8.28 -0.14 18.67
CA LYS A 6 7.55 -1.41 18.62
C LYS A 6 7.30 -1.87 17.18
N ALA A 7 6.78 -1.00 16.33
CA ALA A 7 6.53 -1.31 14.93
C ALA A 7 7.82 -1.70 14.18
N ILE A 8 8.92 -0.99 14.39
CA ILE A 8 10.21 -1.33 13.76
C ILE A 8 10.72 -2.70 14.21
N ARG A 9 10.58 -3.03 15.50
CA ARG A 9 10.93 -4.36 15.99
C ARG A 9 10.09 -5.45 15.32
N GLU A 10 8.77 -5.27 15.24
CA GLU A 10 7.86 -6.22 14.57
C GLU A 10 8.21 -6.39 13.09
N LEU A 11 8.51 -5.31 12.38
CA LEU A 11 8.95 -5.38 10.97
C LEU A 11 10.29 -6.10 10.81
N LYS A 12 11.21 -5.95 11.78
CA LYS A 12 12.50 -6.67 11.81
C LYS A 12 12.28 -8.16 12.06
N ASP A 13 11.41 -8.52 13.01
CA ASP A 13 11.06 -9.90 13.33
C ASP A 13 10.38 -10.61 12.13
N LEU A 14 9.63 -9.85 11.31
CA LEU A 14 9.03 -10.33 10.05
C LEU A 14 10.04 -10.40 8.88
N GLY A 15 11.27 -9.93 9.06
CA GLY A 15 12.31 -9.86 8.04
C GLY A 15 12.05 -8.84 6.94
N LEU A 16 11.24 -7.82 7.23
CA LEU A 16 10.85 -6.77 6.27
C LEU A 16 11.82 -5.59 6.27
N VAL A 17 12.47 -5.32 7.41
CA VAL A 17 13.47 -4.25 7.54
C VAL A 17 14.75 -4.75 8.20
N THR A 18 15.86 -4.10 7.90
CA THR A 18 17.13 -4.22 8.62
C THR A 18 17.45 -2.90 9.31
N GLN A 19 18.01 -3.00 10.50
CA GLN A 19 18.49 -1.85 11.27
C GLN A 19 19.75 -2.30 12.00
N GLU A 20 20.89 -1.75 11.55
CA GLU A 20 22.15 -1.80 12.27
C GLU A 20 22.18 -0.69 13.34
N PRO A 21 22.91 -0.87 14.45
CA PRO A 21 23.03 0.16 15.48
C PRO A 21 23.50 1.50 14.88
N TYR A 22 22.76 2.57 15.17
CA TYR A 22 23.03 3.94 14.68
C TYR A 22 22.90 4.16 13.17
N GLU A 23 22.42 3.18 12.41
CA GLU A 23 22.17 3.32 10.97
C GLU A 23 20.69 3.55 10.64
N ALA A 24 20.45 3.91 9.37
CA ALA A 24 19.12 4.04 8.82
C ALA A 24 18.39 2.68 8.79
N ILE A 25 17.07 2.73 8.93
CA ILE A 25 16.21 1.56 8.74
C ILE A 25 16.01 1.38 7.23
N LEU A 26 16.45 0.23 6.71
CA LEU A 26 16.36 -0.08 5.30
C LEU A 26 15.41 -1.26 5.07
N PRO A 27 14.54 -1.21 4.04
CA PRO A 27 13.72 -2.36 3.69
C PRO A 27 14.61 -3.47 3.12
N THR A 28 14.34 -4.72 3.51
CA THR A 28 14.95 -5.88 2.86
C THR A 28 14.38 -6.04 1.45
N ARG A 29 14.91 -6.98 0.67
CA ARG A 29 14.28 -7.39 -0.60
C ARG A 29 12.82 -7.83 -0.39
N LYS A 30 12.54 -8.59 0.68
CA LYS A 30 11.19 -9.01 1.06
C LYS A 30 10.32 -7.81 1.45
N GLY A 31 10.84 -6.91 2.29
CA GLY A 31 10.16 -5.67 2.66
C GLY A 31 9.81 -4.80 1.45
N THR A 32 10.74 -4.68 0.51
CA THR A 32 10.55 -3.92 -0.73
C THR A 32 9.44 -4.52 -1.60
N GLN A 33 9.36 -5.85 -1.71
CA GLN A 33 8.29 -6.51 -2.45
C GLN A 33 6.91 -6.27 -1.81
N VAL A 34 6.83 -6.39 -0.48
CA VAL A 34 5.58 -6.12 0.26
C VAL A 34 5.18 -4.65 0.14
N ALA A 35 6.14 -3.71 0.29
CA ALA A 35 5.89 -2.29 0.15
C ALA A 35 5.38 -1.93 -1.27
N LYS A 36 5.99 -2.52 -2.31
CA LYS A 36 5.53 -2.34 -3.70
C LYS A 36 4.12 -2.88 -3.93
N LEU A 37 3.78 -4.02 -3.32
CA LEU A 37 2.43 -4.57 -3.40
C LEU A 37 1.42 -3.61 -2.79
N ILE A 38 1.66 -3.14 -1.57
CA ILE A 38 0.78 -2.21 -0.86
C ILE A 38 0.64 -0.90 -1.64
N LEU A 39 1.75 -0.31 -2.10
CA LEU A 39 1.74 0.90 -2.90
C LEU A 39 1.00 0.71 -4.24
N GLY A 40 1.14 -0.44 -4.89
CA GLY A 40 0.41 -0.75 -6.12
C GLY A 40 -1.11 -0.78 -5.88
N ARG A 41 -1.55 -1.34 -4.75
CA ARG A 41 -2.95 -1.34 -4.34
C ARG A 41 -3.47 0.07 -4.06
N HIS A 42 -2.69 0.88 -3.34
CA HIS A 42 -2.99 2.29 -3.08
C HIS A 42 -3.27 3.05 -4.39
N LEU A 43 -2.32 2.99 -5.33
CA LEU A 43 -2.37 3.74 -6.57
C LEU A 43 -3.54 3.32 -7.45
N LEU A 44 -3.82 2.01 -7.53
CA LEU A 44 -4.97 1.50 -8.26
C LEU A 44 -6.29 2.01 -7.67
N LEU A 45 -6.44 1.95 -6.35
CA LEU A 45 -7.65 2.41 -5.67
C LEU A 45 -7.83 3.92 -5.79
N ARG A 46 -6.74 4.70 -5.67
CA ARG A 46 -6.76 6.14 -5.86
C ARG A 46 -7.19 6.49 -7.29
N ASP A 47 -6.61 5.86 -8.32
CA ASP A 47 -6.99 6.07 -9.73
C ASP A 47 -8.46 5.70 -9.99
N PHE A 48 -8.90 4.56 -9.44
CA PHE A 48 -10.29 4.14 -9.52
C PHE A 48 -11.26 5.16 -8.90
N LEU A 49 -10.98 5.65 -7.68
CA LEU A 49 -11.82 6.64 -7.01
C LEU A 49 -11.83 7.99 -7.74
N LEU A 50 -10.69 8.42 -8.27
CA LEU A 50 -10.60 9.62 -9.11
C LEU A 50 -11.47 9.48 -10.36
N LYS A 51 -11.45 8.32 -11.03
CA LYS A 51 -12.32 8.04 -12.20
C LYS A 51 -13.81 8.03 -11.86
N LEU A 52 -14.18 7.70 -10.62
CA LEU A 52 -15.55 7.82 -10.12
C LEU A 52 -15.95 9.29 -9.81
N GLY A 53 -15.03 10.24 -9.90
CA GLY A 53 -15.27 11.66 -9.62
C GLY A 53 -15.06 12.07 -8.16
N VAL A 54 -14.40 11.23 -7.35
CA VAL A 54 -13.99 11.60 -5.98
C VAL A 54 -12.84 12.60 -6.05
N THR A 55 -12.80 13.59 -5.14
CA THR A 55 -11.70 14.56 -5.10
C THR A 55 -10.39 13.87 -4.72
N GLU A 56 -9.25 14.45 -5.14
CA GLU A 56 -7.94 13.87 -4.94
C GLU A 56 -7.63 13.59 -3.46
N GLU A 57 -7.97 14.53 -2.57
CA GLU A 57 -7.70 14.42 -1.14
C GLU A 57 -8.49 13.27 -0.49
N ILE A 58 -9.73 13.05 -0.96
CA ILE A 58 -10.59 11.99 -0.44
C ILE A 58 -10.18 10.65 -1.05
N ALA A 59 -9.87 10.62 -2.34
CA ALA A 59 -9.40 9.42 -3.03
C ALA A 59 -8.12 8.87 -2.41
N ASP A 60 -7.14 9.74 -2.11
CA ASP A 60 -5.88 9.35 -1.46
C ASP A 60 -6.12 8.78 -0.05
N ARG A 61 -6.89 9.51 0.76
CA ARG A 61 -7.19 9.13 2.14
C ARG A 61 -7.97 7.82 2.23
N ASP A 62 -8.92 7.60 1.33
CA ASP A 62 -9.76 6.42 1.35
C ASP A 62 -9.02 5.21 0.75
N ALA A 63 -8.23 5.40 -0.32
CA ALA A 63 -7.33 4.38 -0.86
C ALA A 63 -6.35 3.85 0.20
N CYS A 64 -5.75 4.74 0.99
CA CYS A 64 -4.85 4.41 2.09
C CYS A 64 -5.47 3.46 3.14
N ARG A 65 -6.79 3.55 3.36
CA ARG A 65 -7.51 2.63 4.26
C ARG A 65 -7.89 1.34 3.55
N MET A 66 -8.38 1.46 2.32
CA MET A 66 -8.90 0.34 1.52
C MET A 66 -7.80 -0.67 1.17
N GLU A 67 -6.57 -0.21 0.90
CA GLU A 67 -5.45 -1.08 0.49
C GLU A 67 -5.11 -2.18 1.51
N HIS A 68 -5.42 -1.95 2.78
CA HIS A 68 -5.12 -2.88 3.88
C HIS A 68 -6.25 -3.87 4.19
N VAL A 69 -7.50 -3.58 3.78
CA VAL A 69 -8.68 -4.35 4.22
C VAL A 69 -9.36 -5.12 3.08
N LEU A 70 -9.20 -4.68 1.83
CA LEU A 70 -9.86 -5.34 0.71
C LEU A 70 -9.29 -6.73 0.45
N SER A 71 -10.14 -7.64 -0.01
CA SER A 71 -9.70 -8.96 -0.47
C SER A 71 -8.94 -8.86 -1.79
N ALA A 72 -8.14 -9.87 -2.12
CA ALA A 72 -7.46 -9.95 -3.41
C ALA A 72 -8.48 -10.00 -4.58
N GLU A 73 -9.62 -10.66 -4.38
CA GLU A 73 -10.70 -10.72 -5.37
C GLU A 73 -11.27 -9.34 -5.70
N THR A 74 -11.59 -8.53 -4.68
CA THR A 74 -12.11 -7.17 -4.88
C THR A 74 -11.09 -6.29 -5.59
N MET A 75 -9.81 -6.37 -5.20
CA MET A 75 -8.74 -5.61 -5.87
C MET A 75 -8.63 -5.96 -7.35
N GLU A 76 -8.74 -7.25 -7.69
CA GLU A 76 -8.63 -7.71 -9.07
C GLU A 76 -9.81 -7.22 -9.92
N GLN A 77 -11.04 -7.27 -9.39
CA GLN A 77 -12.19 -6.72 -10.09
C GLN A 77 -12.08 -5.21 -10.32
N ILE A 78 -11.60 -4.46 -9.32
CA ILE A 78 -11.33 -3.02 -9.47
C ILE A 78 -10.27 -2.78 -10.53
N ARG A 79 -9.20 -3.58 -10.56
CA ARG A 79 -8.14 -3.50 -11.58
C ARG A 79 -8.71 -3.66 -12.99
N LEU A 80 -9.46 -4.74 -13.22
CA LEU A 80 -10.08 -5.04 -14.51
C LEU A 80 -11.05 -3.94 -14.95
N PHE A 81 -11.87 -3.42 -14.03
CA PHE A 81 -12.77 -2.32 -14.31
C PHE A 81 -12.02 -1.05 -14.73
N THR A 82 -10.97 -0.70 -13.97
CA THR A 82 -10.17 0.52 -14.17
C THR A 82 -9.37 0.49 -15.48
N GLU A 83 -8.90 -0.68 -15.90
CA GLU A 83 -8.23 -0.92 -17.18
C GLU A 83 -9.22 -0.95 -18.37
N GLY A 84 -10.42 -1.49 -18.15
CA GLY A 84 -11.48 -1.59 -19.16
C GLY A 84 -12.09 -0.23 -19.57
N SER A 85 -12.07 0.77 -18.68
CA SER A 85 -12.61 2.11 -18.97
C SER A 85 -11.75 2.99 -19.89
N SER A 86 -10.53 2.55 -20.26
CA SER A 86 -9.62 3.32 -21.14
C SER A 86 -9.91 3.14 -22.64
N LYS A 87 -10.99 2.42 -23.01
CA LYS A 87 -11.50 2.34 -24.38
C LYS A 87 -12.86 3.01 -24.48
N GLN A 88 -12.87 4.34 -24.60
CA GLN A 88 -13.98 5.05 -25.20
C GLN A 88 -13.47 6.25 -25.99
#